data_AF-A0A2G6G257-F1
#
_entry.id   AF-A0A2G6G257-F1
#
_cell.length_a   1.000
_cell.length_b   1.000
_cell.length_c   1.000
_cell.angle_alpha   90.00
_cell.angle_beta   90.00
_cell.angle_gamma   90.00
#
_symmetry.space_group_name_H-M   'P 1'
#
loop_
_entity.id
_entity.type
_entity.pdbx_description
1 polymer ?
#
loop_
_entity_poly.entity_id
_entity_poly.type
_entity_poly.pdbx_seq_one_letter_code
_entity_poly.pdbx_strand_id
1 'polypeptide(L)'
;MSKQKDSELLYLLANNNSTKGIYFYKGKDITMNVIIQIRDVIDIIKREEEISFIEAVNKFYDSKTYKVLKDTETALWAEPSHYIADRYYEERKDN
;
A
#
# COMPACT_ATOMS: atom_id res chain seq x y z
N MET A 1 1.13 -17.84 -7.47
CA MET A 1 0.13 -17.47 -6.44
C MET A 1 -0.01 -15.97 -6.20
N SER A 2 0.85 -15.08 -6.75
CA SER A 2 0.84 -13.65 -6.40
C SER A 2 0.05 -12.70 -7.34
N LYS A 3 -0.40 -13.12 -8.52
CA LYS A 3 -1.04 -12.17 -9.48
C LYS A 3 -2.52 -11.85 -9.23
N GLN A 4 -3.24 -12.70 -8.48
CA GLN A 4 -4.70 -12.61 -8.37
C GLN A 4 -5.19 -11.71 -7.22
N LYS A 5 -4.35 -11.46 -6.21
CA LYS A 5 -4.68 -10.56 -5.09
C LYS A 5 -4.40 -9.09 -5.40
N ASP A 6 -3.40 -8.81 -6.23
CA ASP A 6 -3.09 -7.44 -6.64
C ASP A 6 -4.17 -6.88 -7.60
N SER A 7 -4.83 -7.73 -8.39
CA SER A 7 -6.00 -7.33 -9.17
C SER A 7 -7.21 -6.99 -8.30
N GLU A 8 -7.44 -7.71 -7.19
CA GLU A 8 -8.51 -7.38 -6.25
C GLU A 8 -8.30 -6.01 -5.60
N LEU A 9 -7.08 -5.68 -5.18
CA LEU A 9 -6.74 -4.34 -4.64
C LEU A 9 -7.02 -3.21 -5.63
N LEU A 10 -6.67 -3.41 -6.91
CA LEU A 10 -6.94 -2.43 -7.95
C LEU A 10 -8.45 -2.26 -8.20
N TYR A 11 -9.21 -3.37 -8.20
CA TYR A 11 -10.68 -3.34 -8.30
C TYR A 11 -11.33 -2.64 -7.11
N LEU A 12 -10.79 -2.80 -5.90
CA LEU A 12 -11.28 -2.16 -4.68
C LEU A 12 -11.06 -0.65 -4.67
N LEU A 13 -9.88 -0.21 -5.08
CA LEU A 13 -9.56 1.20 -5.27
C LEU A 13 -10.47 1.87 -6.32
N ALA A 14 -10.89 1.12 -7.35
CA ALA A 14 -11.69 1.63 -8.45
C ALA A 14 -13.20 1.70 -8.16
N ASN A 15 -13.75 0.78 -7.34
CA ASN A 15 -15.20 0.54 -7.33
C ASN A 15 -15.96 0.92 -6.05
N ASN A 16 -15.32 1.41 -4.97
CA ASN A 16 -15.99 1.90 -3.73
C ASN A 16 -17.17 1.01 -3.22
N ASN A 17 -17.15 -0.28 -3.53
CA ASN A 17 -18.23 -1.21 -3.17
C ASN A 17 -17.85 -1.96 -1.89
N SER A 18 -18.83 -2.14 -1.01
CA SER A 18 -18.70 -2.76 0.30
C SER A 18 -18.21 -4.20 0.19
N THR A 19 -16.89 -4.42 0.32
CA THR A 19 -16.30 -5.75 0.24
C THR A 19 -16.12 -6.39 1.61
N LYS A 20 -16.22 -7.71 1.62
CA LYS A 20 -15.72 -8.60 2.67
C LYS A 20 -14.30 -8.15 3.07
N GLY A 21 -14.04 -7.98 4.37
CA GLY A 21 -12.75 -7.53 4.88
C GLY A 21 -11.59 -8.38 4.38
N ILE A 22 -10.48 -7.72 4.06
CA ILE A 22 -9.26 -8.30 3.49
C ILE A 22 -8.11 -8.22 4.49
N TYR A 23 -8.02 -7.10 5.22
CA TYR A 23 -7.03 -6.87 6.25
C TYR A 23 -7.72 -6.81 7.61
N PHE A 24 -7.24 -7.62 8.55
CA PHE A 24 -7.76 -7.68 9.91
C PHE A 24 -6.63 -7.49 10.91
N TYR A 25 -6.89 -6.71 11.95
CA TYR A 25 -6.02 -6.60 13.11
C TYR A 25 -6.83 -6.87 14.36
N LYS A 26 -6.43 -7.88 15.14
CA LYS A 26 -7.16 -8.32 16.35
C LYS A 26 -8.66 -8.56 16.09
N GLY A 27 -8.99 -9.15 14.95
CA GLY A 27 -10.37 -9.44 14.54
C GLY A 27 -11.17 -8.24 14.06
N LYS A 28 -10.60 -7.03 14.04
CA LYS A 28 -11.23 -5.82 13.49
C LYS A 28 -10.83 -5.66 12.02
N ASP A 29 -11.81 -5.43 11.16
CA ASP A 29 -11.56 -5.06 9.76
C ASP A 29 -10.90 -3.68 9.70
N ILE A 30 -9.71 -3.65 9.10
CA ILE A 30 -8.90 -2.45 8.88
C ILE A 30 -8.58 -2.26 7.39
N THR A 31 -9.36 -2.89 6.52
CA THR A 31 -9.13 -2.89 5.07
C THR A 31 -9.02 -1.48 4.52
N MET A 32 -9.92 -0.59 4.93
CA MET A 32 -9.88 0.81 4.51
C MET A 32 -8.66 1.57 5.03
N ASN A 33 -8.20 1.29 6.25
CA ASN A 33 -7.00 1.92 6.79
C ASN A 33 -5.77 1.56 5.94
N VAL A 34 -5.59 0.27 5.61
CA VAL A 34 -4.48 -0.19 4.76
C VAL A 34 -4.59 0.40 3.36
N ILE A 35 -5.79 0.44 2.77
CA ILE A 35 -6.02 0.99 1.42
C ILE A 35 -5.70 2.49 1.36
N ILE A 36 -6.11 3.28 2.37
CA ILE A 36 -5.80 4.71 2.44
C ILE A 36 -4.29 4.92 2.48
N GLN A 37 -3.57 4.15 3.30
CA GLN A 37 -2.11 4.25 3.37
C GLN A 37 -1.44 3.91 2.04
N ILE A 38 -1.87 2.84 1.37
CA ILE A 38 -1.36 2.46 0.05
C ILE A 38 -1.55 3.61 -0.94
N ARG A 39 -2.76 4.20 -0.97
CA ARG A 39 -3.08 5.31 -1.85
C ARG A 39 -2.20 6.52 -1.58
N ASP A 40 -2.09 6.93 -0.32
CA ASP A 40 -1.34 8.12 0.07
C ASP A 40 0.16 7.97 -0.25
N VAL A 41 0.73 6.78 -0.01
CA VAL A 41 2.14 6.51 -0.34
C VAL A 41 2.37 6.53 -1.86
N ILE A 42 1.46 5.96 -2.65
CA ILE A 42 1.54 6.02 -4.12
C ILE A 42 1.45 7.47 -4.61
N ASP A 43 0.56 8.28 -4.03
CA ASP A 43 0.44 9.71 -4.36
C ASP A 43 1.71 10.49 -4.01
N ILE A 44 2.38 10.16 -2.89
CA ILE A 44 3.69 10.71 -2.54
C ILE A 44 4.73 10.32 -3.60
N ILE A 45 4.89 9.02 -3.89
CA ILE A 45 5.88 8.52 -4.87
C ILE A 45 5.69 9.17 -6.24
N LYS A 46 4.45 9.24 -6.70
CA LYS A 46 4.09 9.87 -7.98
C LYS A 46 4.54 11.33 -8.04
N ARG A 47 4.34 12.12 -6.97
CA ARG A 47 4.71 13.54 -6.94
C ARG A 47 6.22 13.73 -6.85
N GLU A 48 6.90 12.99 -5.99
CA GLU A 48 8.34 13.14 -5.73
C GLU A 48 9.19 12.65 -6.91
N GLU A 49 8.76 11.58 -7.61
CA GLU A 49 9.48 11.03 -8.77
C GLU A 49 8.97 11.59 -10.12
N GLU A 50 7.92 12.42 -10.12
CA GLU A 50 7.27 12.96 -11.33
C GLU A 50 6.83 11.91 -12.36
N ILE A 51 6.38 10.74 -11.89
CA ILE A 51 5.98 9.59 -12.72
C ILE A 51 4.47 9.45 -12.87
N SER A 52 4.03 8.54 -13.76
CA SER A 52 2.62 8.20 -13.90
C SER A 52 2.10 7.43 -12.67
N PHE A 53 0.78 7.48 -12.44
CA PHE A 53 0.14 6.70 -11.37
C PHE A 53 0.43 5.20 -11.49
N ILE A 54 0.33 4.63 -12.71
CA ILE A 54 0.58 3.20 -12.95
C ILE A 54 2.04 2.84 -12.64
N GLU A 55 2.98 3.71 -12.97
CA GLU A 55 4.38 3.49 -12.64
C GLU A 55 4.63 3.54 -11.12
N ALA A 56 4.05 4.50 -10.42
CA ALA A 56 4.14 4.60 -8.96
C ALA A 56 3.53 3.37 -8.25
N VAL A 57 2.36 2.89 -8.72
CA VAL A 57 1.73 1.65 -8.24
C VAL A 57 2.69 0.48 -8.40
N ASN A 58 3.23 0.28 -9.61
CA ASN A 58 4.13 -0.84 -9.89
C ASN A 58 5.38 -0.79 -9.00
N LYS A 59 6.02 0.38 -8.90
CA LYS A 59 7.21 0.57 -8.05
C LYS A 59 6.93 0.30 -6.58
N PHE A 60 5.79 0.75 -6.07
CA PHE A 60 5.42 0.54 -4.67
C PHE A 60 5.06 -0.92 -4.41
N TYR A 61 4.29 -1.57 -5.29
CA TYR A 61 3.86 -2.96 -5.10
C TYR A 61 5.02 -3.96 -5.12
N ASP A 62 6.11 -3.64 -5.81
CA ASP A 62 7.32 -4.47 -5.82
C ASP A 62 8.20 -4.28 -4.57
N SER A 63 7.96 -3.25 -3.76
CA SER A 63 8.79 -2.93 -2.58
C SER A 63 8.60 -3.89 -1.40
N LYS A 64 9.64 -4.05 -0.57
CA LYS A 64 9.56 -4.70 0.75
C LYS A 64 8.65 -3.88 1.67
N THR A 65 8.69 -2.56 1.57
CA THR A 65 7.84 -1.65 2.35
C THR A 65 6.35 -1.95 2.18
N TYR A 66 5.88 -2.18 0.96
CA TYR A 66 4.49 -2.62 0.70
C TYR A 66 4.18 -3.99 1.30
N LYS A 67 5.14 -4.93 1.27
CA LYS A 67 4.95 -6.26 1.89
C LYS A 67 4.77 -6.14 3.41
N VAL A 68 5.56 -5.28 4.06
CA VAL A 68 5.43 -4.99 5.49
C VAL A 68 4.12 -4.27 5.80
N LEU A 69 3.71 -3.30 4.98
CA LEU A 69 2.44 -2.58 5.17
C LEU A 69 1.22 -3.52 5.13
N LYS A 70 1.25 -4.56 4.28
CA LYS A 70 0.20 -5.59 4.21
C LYS A 70 0.20 -6.55 5.39
N ASP A 71 1.33 -6.71 6.06
CA ASP A 71 1.40 -7.49 7.29
C ASP A 71 0.84 -6.66 8.45
N THR A 72 -0.44 -6.89 8.74
CA THR A 72 -1.23 -6.10 9.70
C THR A 72 -0.70 -6.17 11.13
N GLU A 73 0.07 -7.21 11.47
CA GLU A 73 0.68 -7.38 12.78
C GLU A 73 1.86 -6.43 13.02
N THR A 74 2.45 -5.87 11.96
CA THR A 74 3.54 -4.88 12.06
C THR A 74 3.03 -3.49 12.48
N ALA A 75 1.71 -3.29 12.44
CA ALA A 75 1.04 -2.01 12.70
C ALA A 75 1.49 -0.84 11.80
N LEU A 76 2.25 -1.08 10.73
CA LEU A 76 2.73 -0.01 9.83
C LEU A 76 1.58 0.78 9.19
N TRP A 77 0.40 0.17 9.03
CA TRP A 77 -0.82 0.83 8.55
C TRP A 77 -1.34 1.95 9.47
N ALA A 78 -0.89 1.99 10.73
CA ALA A 78 -1.24 3.02 11.69
C ALA A 78 -0.24 4.20 11.70
N GLU A 79 0.89 4.07 11.01
CA GLU A 79 1.89 5.14 10.89
C GLU A 79 1.46 6.20 9.87
N PRO A 80 2.02 7.42 9.95
CA PRO A 80 1.81 8.43 8.91
C PRO A 80 2.30 7.97 7.54
N SER A 81 1.57 8.30 6.48
CA SER A 81 1.93 7.93 5.10
C SER A 81 3.30 8.45 4.67
N HIS A 82 3.73 9.62 5.16
CA HIS A 82 5.07 10.15 4.91
C HIS A 82 6.17 9.24 5.49
N TYR A 83 5.96 8.66 6.68
CA TYR A 83 6.93 7.76 7.30
C TYR A 83 7.04 6.45 6.52
N ILE A 84 5.92 5.94 6.02
CA ILE A 84 5.90 4.75 5.16
C ILE A 84 6.64 5.04 3.83
N ALA A 85 6.45 6.23 3.26
CA ALA A 85 7.18 6.66 2.06
C ALA A 85 8.69 6.81 2.33
N ASP A 86 9.10 7.36 3.47
CA ASP A 86 10.50 7.44 3.86
C ASP A 86 11.15 6.05 3.90
N ARG A 87 10.47 5.06 4.50
CA ARG A 87 10.94 3.66 4.50
C ARG A 87 11.06 3.07 3.10
N TYR A 88 10.14 3.39 2.19
CA TYR A 88 10.21 2.99 0.79
C TYR A 88 11.45 3.59 0.10
N TYR A 89 11.78 4.85 0.36
CA TYR A 89 12.97 5.48 -0.22
C TYR A 89 14.27 5.01 0.43
N GLU A 90 14.29 4.74 1.73
CA GLU A 90 15.41 4.12 2.43
C GLU A 90 15.74 2.75 1.83
N GLU A 91 14.74 1.90 1.61
CA GLU A 91 14.90 0.60 0.95
C GLU A 91 15.61 0.70 -0.41
N ARG A 92 15.40 1.80 -1.15
CA ARG A 92 15.99 2.01 -2.47
C ARG A 92 17.38 2.63 -2.46
N LYS A 93 17.85 3.16 -1.33
CA LYS A 93 19.24 3.64 -1.17
C LYS A 93 20.21 2.48 -0.92
N ASP A 94 19.70 1.39 -0.36
CA ASP A 94 20.47 0.20 0.01
C ASP A 94 20.59 -0.85 -1.12
N ASN A 95 20.01 -0.59 -2.31
CA ASN A 95 20.09 -1.44 -3.51
C ASN A 95 20.66 -0.68 -4.70
#